data_AF-A0A1Q3VST8-F1
#
_entry.id   AF-A0A1Q3VST8-F1
#
_cell.length_a   1.000
_cell.length_b   1.000
_cell.length_c   1.000
_cell.angle_alpha   90.00
_cell.angle_beta   90.00
_cell.angle_gamma   90.00
#
_symmetry.space_group_name_H-M   'P 1'
#
loop_
_entity.id
_entity.type
_entity.pdbx_description
1 polymer ?
#
loop_
_entity_poly.entity_id
_entity_poly.type
_entity_poly.pdbx_seq_one_letter_code
_entity_poly.pdbx_strand_id
1 'polypeptide(L)'
;MIRRFLSVVILGLLAACGSVPAPVSTPAPANPTPAVADDARLALDAIVHAQRVSAATPDEQRREMNAAAQALARDRTTAARLRYGVLLTLPALPGADAQRAAATLEPLTAAGHSAQIRHFANYLLTQLAERNREQKRAQQFKDQLDELRAIERSLIERGQPKK
;
A
#
# COMPACT_ATOMS: atom_id res chain seq x y z
N MET A 1 -31.48 37.29 16.58
CA MET A 1 -30.97 37.06 17.95
C MET A 1 -30.44 35.64 18.19
N ILE A 2 -30.02 34.87 17.17
CA ILE A 2 -29.64 33.44 17.35
C ILE A 2 -28.16 33.15 17.00
N ARG A 3 -27.43 34.10 16.37
CA ARG A 3 -26.05 33.89 15.88
C ARG A 3 -24.93 34.16 16.89
N ARG A 4 -25.24 34.57 18.12
CA ARG A 4 -24.23 34.94 19.14
C ARG A 4 -23.97 33.91 20.23
N PHE A 5 -24.79 32.85 20.32
CA PHE A 5 -24.64 31.81 21.34
C PHE A 5 -23.76 30.62 20.90
N LEU A 6 -23.45 30.50 19.60
CA LEU A 6 -22.72 29.34 19.08
C LEU A 6 -21.18 29.43 19.26
N SER A 7 -20.65 30.61 19.60
CA SER A 7 -19.19 30.81 19.74
C SER A 7 -18.63 30.51 21.14
N VAL A 8 -19.46 30.25 22.15
CA VAL A 8 -18.97 30.02 23.53
C VAL A 8 -18.84 28.52 23.84
N VAL A 9 -19.47 27.63 23.09
CA VAL A 9 -19.44 26.18 23.35
C VAL A 9 -18.14 25.51 22.86
N ILE A 10 -17.38 26.15 21.97
CA ILE A 10 -16.13 25.57 21.43
C ILE A 10 -14.91 25.82 22.34
N LEU A 11 -15.02 26.67 23.37
CA LEU A 11 -13.90 27.03 24.26
C LEU A 11 -13.87 26.27 25.61
N GLY A 12 -14.59 25.15 25.74
CA GLY A 12 -14.74 24.42 27.01
C GLY A 12 -14.16 23.00 27.06
N LEU A 13 -13.57 22.48 25.97
CA LEU A 13 -13.21 21.06 25.84
C LEU A 13 -11.71 20.75 25.92
N LEU A 14 -10.86 21.70 26.32
CA LEU A 14 -9.40 21.51 26.37
C LEU A 14 -8.81 21.36 27.79
N ALA A 15 -9.63 21.17 28.83
CA ALA A 15 -9.14 21.04 30.20
C ALA A 15 -9.50 19.68 30.84
N ALA A 16 -9.07 18.57 30.21
CA ALA A 16 -9.19 17.24 30.81
C ALA A 16 -8.16 16.24 30.26
N CYS A 17 -6.85 16.49 30.47
CA CYS A 17 -5.79 15.49 30.38
C CYS A 17 -4.69 15.87 31.36
N GLY A 18 -4.90 15.55 32.64
CA GLY A 18 -4.01 15.96 33.73
C GLY A 18 -3.89 14.91 34.82
N SER A 19 -3.51 13.69 34.45
CA SER A 19 -2.97 12.71 35.41
C SER A 19 -2.20 11.61 34.67
N VAL A 20 -0.94 11.93 34.29
CA VAL A 20 0.02 10.90 33.87
C VAL A 20 0.70 10.36 35.14
N PRO A 21 0.51 9.08 35.50
CA PRO A 21 1.25 8.47 36.60
C PRO A 21 2.75 8.40 36.25
N ALA A 22 3.60 8.58 37.27
CA ALA A 22 5.04 8.58 37.14
C ALA A 22 5.56 7.31 36.43
N PRO A 23 6.59 7.43 35.56
CA PRO A 23 7.13 6.28 34.85
C PRO A 23 7.78 5.33 35.85
N VAL A 24 7.24 4.11 35.91
CA VAL A 24 7.90 2.95 36.50
C VAL A 24 9.21 2.75 35.73
N SER A 25 10.34 2.72 36.43
CA SER A 25 11.68 2.53 35.88
C SER A 25 11.73 1.23 35.07
N THR A 26 11.45 1.35 33.78
CA THR A 26 11.60 0.28 32.79
C THR A 26 13.10 0.11 32.57
N PRO A 27 13.64 -1.13 32.56
CA PRO A 27 15.04 -1.34 32.22
C PRO A 27 15.34 -0.66 30.88
N ALA A 28 16.45 0.09 30.83
CA ALA A 28 16.83 0.91 29.70
C ALA A 28 16.72 0.11 28.39
N PRO A 29 16.08 0.65 27.34
CA PRO A 29 16.00 -0.04 26.06
C PRO A 29 17.43 -0.27 25.57
N ALA A 30 17.79 -1.55 25.37
CA ALA A 30 19.04 -1.90 24.72
C ALA A 30 19.08 -1.20 23.36
N ASN A 31 20.07 -0.35 23.14
CA ASN A 31 20.25 0.32 21.85
C ASN A 31 20.26 -0.76 20.75
N PRO A 32 19.44 -0.62 19.69
CA PRO A 32 19.42 -1.59 18.61
C PRO A 32 20.84 -1.72 18.05
N THR A 33 21.26 -2.96 17.79
CA THR A 33 22.55 -3.23 17.15
C THR A 33 22.60 -2.54 15.79
N PRO A 34 23.76 -2.04 15.35
CA PRO A 34 23.87 -1.20 14.14
C PRO A 34 23.21 -1.80 12.89
N ALA A 35 23.37 -3.12 12.68
CA ALA A 35 22.78 -3.84 11.54
C ALA A 35 21.25 -3.81 11.52
N VAL A 36 20.59 -3.90 12.70
CA VAL A 36 19.12 -3.83 12.80
C VAL A 36 18.62 -2.42 12.52
N ALA A 37 19.37 -1.40 12.95
CA ALA A 37 19.05 -0.01 12.66
C ALA A 37 19.17 0.31 11.16
N ASP A 38 20.16 -0.26 10.48
CA ASP A 38 20.36 -0.05 9.04
C ASP A 38 19.29 -0.73 8.18
N ASP A 39 18.85 -1.93 8.54
CA ASP A 39 17.77 -2.62 7.82
C ASP A 39 16.42 -1.92 7.97
N ALA A 40 16.12 -1.38 9.15
CA ALA A 40 14.92 -0.55 9.36
C ALA A 40 14.96 0.72 8.49
N ARG A 41 16.15 1.34 8.35
CA ARG A 41 16.35 2.49 7.46
C ARG A 41 16.13 2.12 6.00
N LEU A 42 16.58 0.94 5.55
CA LEU A 42 16.34 0.48 4.17
C LEU A 42 14.85 0.39 3.83
N ALA A 43 14.02 -0.12 4.75
CA ALA A 43 12.58 -0.15 4.56
C ALA A 43 11.96 1.26 4.50
N LEU A 44 12.38 2.15 5.40
CA LEU A 44 11.92 3.55 5.42
C LEU A 44 12.33 4.29 4.14
N ASP A 45 13.56 4.13 3.68
CA ASP A 45 14.05 4.72 2.44
C ASP A 45 13.24 4.26 1.23
N ALA A 46 12.84 2.99 1.20
CA ALA A 46 11.99 2.46 0.14
C ALA A 46 10.59 3.11 0.16
N ILE A 47 10.02 3.34 1.35
CA ILE A 47 8.72 4.03 1.50
C ILE A 47 8.84 5.49 1.05
N VAL A 48 9.84 6.22 1.53
CA VAL A 48 10.07 7.63 1.17
C VAL A 48 10.30 7.77 -0.33
N HIS A 49 11.09 6.86 -0.92
CA HIS A 49 11.30 6.83 -2.35
C HIS A 49 9.99 6.61 -3.11
N ALA A 50 9.18 5.63 -2.71
CA ALA A 50 7.92 5.32 -3.35
C ALA A 50 6.91 6.49 -3.26
N GLN A 51 6.85 7.18 -2.12
CA GLN A 51 6.05 8.38 -1.94
C GLN A 51 6.49 9.49 -2.92
N ARG A 52 7.79 9.77 -2.99
CA ARG A 52 8.33 10.76 -3.93
C ARG A 52 8.00 10.43 -5.38
N VAL A 53 8.17 9.17 -5.78
CA VAL A 53 7.84 8.73 -7.15
C VAL A 53 6.35 8.86 -7.42
N SER A 54 5.49 8.51 -6.47
CA SER A 54 4.03 8.64 -6.64
C SER A 54 3.55 10.07 -6.86
N ALA A 55 4.27 11.07 -6.33
CA ALA A 55 3.99 12.48 -6.52
C ALA A 55 4.65 13.09 -7.78
N ALA A 56 5.53 12.34 -8.46
CA ALA A 56 6.23 12.80 -9.65
C ALA A 56 5.35 12.75 -10.90
N THR A 57 5.81 13.38 -11.98
CA THR A 57 5.11 13.32 -13.27
C THR A 57 5.13 11.89 -13.86
N PRO A 58 4.22 11.53 -14.77
CA PRO A 58 4.18 10.18 -15.35
C PRO A 58 5.49 9.76 -16.05
N ASP A 59 6.20 10.69 -16.67
CA ASP A 59 7.49 10.40 -17.32
C ASP A 59 8.60 10.16 -16.30
N GLU A 60 8.63 10.93 -15.21
CA GLU A 60 9.56 10.69 -14.09
C GLU A 60 9.25 9.37 -13.39
N GLN A 61 7.96 9.05 -13.18
CA GLN A 61 7.53 7.77 -12.63
C GLN A 61 8.08 6.59 -13.46
N ARG A 62 7.95 6.66 -14.79
CA ARG A 62 8.49 5.63 -15.69
C ARG A 62 10.01 5.55 -15.63
N ARG A 63 10.70 6.70 -15.59
CA ARG A 63 12.17 6.75 -15.46
C ARG A 63 12.63 6.09 -14.16
N GLU A 64 12.02 6.44 -13.04
CA GLU A 64 12.36 5.89 -11.72
C GLU A 64 12.05 4.40 -11.63
N MET A 65 10.91 3.95 -12.17
CA MET A 65 10.57 2.53 -12.26
C MET A 65 11.63 1.74 -13.05
N ASN A 66 12.05 2.26 -14.21
CA ASN A 66 13.08 1.64 -15.04
C ASN A 66 14.44 1.66 -14.37
N ALA A 67 14.80 2.75 -13.67
CA ALA A 67 16.05 2.86 -12.93
C ALA A 67 16.10 1.83 -11.78
N ALA A 68 15.01 1.68 -11.03
CA ALA A 68 14.91 0.68 -9.96
C ALA A 68 14.99 -0.75 -10.51
N ALA A 69 14.33 -1.03 -11.64
CA ALA A 69 14.41 -2.33 -12.32
C ALA A 69 15.84 -2.64 -12.77
N GLN A 70 16.53 -1.66 -13.36
CA GLN A 70 17.92 -1.80 -13.78
C GLN A 70 18.87 -1.99 -12.60
N ALA A 71 18.65 -1.27 -11.50
CA ALA A 71 19.45 -1.43 -10.28
C ALA A 71 19.35 -2.87 -9.74
N LEU A 72 18.13 -3.42 -9.67
CA LEU A 72 17.92 -4.81 -9.24
C LEU A 72 18.54 -5.83 -10.21
N ALA A 73 18.50 -5.56 -11.52
CA ALA A 73 19.09 -6.42 -12.53
C ALA A 73 20.63 -6.46 -12.44
N ARG A 74 21.26 -5.30 -12.14
CA ARG A 74 22.71 -5.19 -11.95
C ARG A 74 23.15 -5.81 -10.63
N ASP A 75 22.42 -5.52 -9.55
CA ASP A 75 22.78 -5.93 -8.20
C ASP A 75 21.54 -6.36 -7.42
N ARG A 76 21.52 -7.64 -6.99
CA ARG A 76 20.36 -8.27 -6.34
C ARG A 76 20.33 -8.03 -4.83
N THR A 77 20.78 -6.85 -4.39
CA THR A 77 20.75 -6.46 -2.98
C THR A 77 19.33 -6.33 -2.44
N THR A 78 19.21 -6.46 -1.12
CA THR A 78 17.97 -6.18 -0.37
C THR A 78 17.43 -4.79 -0.70
N ALA A 79 18.30 -3.77 -0.76
CA ALA A 79 17.92 -2.39 -1.05
C ALA A 79 17.34 -2.21 -2.46
N ALA A 80 17.99 -2.76 -3.49
CA ALA A 80 17.50 -2.69 -4.87
C ALA A 80 16.16 -3.44 -5.02
N ARG A 81 16.03 -4.60 -4.36
CA ARG A 81 14.82 -5.41 -4.35
C ARG A 81 13.65 -4.70 -3.66
N LEU A 82 13.89 -4.09 -2.50
CA LEU A 82 12.88 -3.30 -1.79
C LEU A 82 12.43 -2.09 -2.62
N ARG A 83 13.37 -1.31 -3.15
CA ARG A 83 13.02 -0.12 -3.95
C ARG A 83 12.14 -0.49 -5.15
N TYR A 84 12.56 -1.46 -5.96
CA TYR A 84 11.76 -1.88 -7.11
C TYR A 84 10.45 -2.56 -6.72
N GLY A 85 10.51 -3.49 -5.76
CA GLY A 85 9.35 -4.23 -5.29
C GLY A 85 8.26 -3.32 -4.74
N VAL A 86 8.61 -2.32 -3.93
CA VAL A 86 7.64 -1.34 -3.40
C VAL A 86 7.00 -0.52 -4.53
N LEU A 87 7.77 -0.03 -5.51
CA LEU A 87 7.20 0.72 -6.64
C LEU A 87 6.17 -0.11 -7.41
N LEU A 88 6.42 -1.41 -7.63
CA LEU A 88 5.47 -2.30 -8.28
C LEU A 88 4.17 -2.51 -7.48
N THR A 89 4.17 -2.26 -6.16
CA THR A 89 2.95 -2.36 -5.37
C THR A 89 1.98 -1.19 -5.57
N LEU A 90 2.45 -0.05 -6.12
CA LEU A 90 1.67 1.18 -6.21
C LEU A 90 0.74 1.16 -7.45
N PRO A 91 -0.59 1.01 -7.30
CA PRO A 91 -1.48 0.77 -8.44
C PRO A 91 -1.63 1.95 -9.41
N ALA A 92 -1.36 3.17 -8.95
CA ALA A 92 -1.44 4.37 -9.79
C ALA A 92 -0.22 4.58 -10.69
N LEU A 93 0.88 3.86 -10.46
CA LEU A 93 2.11 4.02 -11.23
C LEU A 93 2.02 3.28 -12.57
N PRO A 94 2.47 3.89 -13.67
CA PRO A 94 2.68 3.19 -14.93
C PRO A 94 3.66 2.02 -14.75
N GLY A 95 3.25 0.82 -15.17
CA GLY A 95 4.08 -0.39 -15.06
C GLY A 95 4.05 -1.08 -13.69
N ALA A 96 3.16 -0.64 -12.79
CA ALA A 96 2.84 -1.42 -11.59
C ALA A 96 2.26 -2.78 -11.96
N ASP A 97 2.71 -3.82 -11.27
CA ASP A 97 2.34 -5.21 -11.54
C ASP A 97 2.36 -5.97 -10.21
N ALA A 98 1.17 -6.35 -9.73
CA ALA A 98 0.99 -7.01 -8.45
C ALA A 98 1.70 -8.39 -8.39
N GLN A 99 1.69 -9.13 -9.51
CA GLN A 99 2.29 -10.46 -9.57
C GLN A 99 3.81 -10.34 -9.57
N ARG A 100 4.35 -9.40 -10.34
CA ARG A 100 5.79 -9.12 -10.34
C ARG A 100 6.25 -8.54 -9.00
N ALA A 101 5.44 -7.69 -8.36
CA ALA A 101 5.72 -7.17 -7.02
C ALA A 101 5.86 -8.33 -6.03
N ALA A 102 4.90 -9.27 -6.02
CA ALA A 102 4.94 -10.43 -5.15
C ALA A 102 6.20 -11.27 -5.39
N ALA A 103 6.49 -11.64 -6.65
CA ALA A 103 7.69 -12.39 -6.99
C ALA A 103 9.00 -11.68 -6.61
N THR A 104 9.02 -10.35 -6.67
CA THR A 104 10.18 -9.53 -6.29
C THR A 104 10.36 -9.49 -4.77
N LEU A 105 9.27 -9.42 -4.00
CA LEU A 105 9.30 -9.26 -2.54
C LEU A 105 9.36 -10.59 -1.78
N GLU A 106 8.86 -11.69 -2.34
CA GLU A 106 8.80 -13.01 -1.70
C GLU A 106 10.13 -13.46 -1.08
N PRO A 107 11.30 -13.32 -1.74
CA PRO A 107 12.54 -13.81 -1.14
C PRO A 107 12.96 -13.02 0.11
N LEU A 108 12.42 -11.82 0.32
CA LEU A 108 12.69 -11.00 1.51
C LEU A 108 12.01 -11.52 2.77
N THR A 109 11.10 -12.50 2.66
CA THR A 109 10.44 -13.15 3.80
C THR A 109 11.29 -14.28 4.42
N ALA A 110 12.34 -14.72 3.71
CA ALA A 110 13.20 -15.81 4.13
C ALA A 110 13.99 -15.47 5.41
N ALA A 111 14.26 -16.50 6.23
CA ALA A 111 14.93 -16.37 7.54
C ALA A 111 16.34 -15.74 7.50
N GLY A 112 16.96 -15.63 6.32
CA GLY A 112 18.24 -14.95 6.12
C GLY A 112 18.18 -13.41 6.17
N HIS A 113 16.98 -12.82 6.25
CA HIS A 113 16.78 -11.38 6.40
C HIS A 113 16.36 -11.01 7.83
N SER A 114 16.67 -9.78 8.25
CA SER A 114 16.22 -9.27 9.55
C SER A 114 14.71 -9.28 9.69
N ALA A 115 14.24 -9.30 10.94
CA ALA A 115 12.81 -9.32 11.24
C ALA A 115 12.08 -8.13 10.59
N GLN A 116 12.69 -6.95 10.57
CA GLN A 116 12.14 -5.72 10.04
C GLN A 116 11.86 -5.83 8.53
N ILE A 117 12.84 -6.30 7.76
CA ILE A 117 12.66 -6.54 6.32
C ILE A 117 11.59 -7.60 6.08
N ARG A 118 11.61 -8.70 6.82
CA ARG A 118 10.60 -9.76 6.70
C ARG A 118 9.20 -9.25 7.01
N HIS A 119 9.01 -8.49 8.10
CA HIS A 119 7.71 -7.93 8.47
C HIS A 119 7.19 -6.96 7.42
N PHE A 120 8.06 -6.08 6.90
CA PHE A 120 7.67 -5.14 5.86
C PHE A 120 7.28 -5.85 4.56
N ALA A 121 8.08 -6.83 4.11
CA ALA A 121 7.76 -7.65 2.95
C ALA A 121 6.44 -8.41 3.11
N ASN A 122 6.24 -9.07 4.26
CA ASN A 122 5.00 -9.79 4.56
C ASN A 122 3.77 -8.86 4.56
N TYR A 123 3.90 -7.66 5.10
CA TYR A 123 2.83 -6.66 5.07
C TYR A 123 2.44 -6.33 3.62
N LEU A 124 3.42 -6.01 2.77
CA LEU A 124 3.16 -5.70 1.36
C LEU A 124 2.54 -6.89 0.60
N LEU A 125 3.04 -8.11 0.81
CA LEU A 125 2.49 -9.32 0.20
C LEU A 125 1.03 -9.56 0.63
N THR A 126 0.72 -9.31 1.89
CA THR A 126 -0.65 -9.40 2.41
C THR A 126 -1.56 -8.37 1.73
N GLN A 127 -1.11 -7.12 1.60
CA GLN A 127 -1.86 -6.07 0.91
C GLN A 127 -2.11 -6.42 -0.57
N LEU A 128 -1.11 -6.99 -1.26
CA LEU A 128 -1.26 -7.46 -2.64
C LEU A 128 -2.30 -8.59 -2.75
N ALA A 129 -2.27 -9.54 -1.81
CA ALA A 129 -3.21 -10.65 -1.77
C ALA A 129 -4.65 -10.17 -1.55
N GLU A 130 -4.88 -9.27 -0.59
CA GLU A 130 -6.21 -8.69 -0.35
C GLU A 130 -6.71 -7.91 -1.57
N ARG A 131 -5.85 -7.08 -2.19
CA ARG A 131 -6.22 -6.36 -3.42
C ARG A 131 -6.63 -7.31 -4.55
N ASN A 132 -5.93 -8.43 -4.72
CA ASN A 132 -6.27 -9.43 -5.73
C ASN A 132 -7.63 -10.09 -5.43
N ARG A 133 -7.92 -10.40 -4.16
CA ARG A 133 -9.24 -10.93 -3.75
C ARG A 133 -10.35 -9.95 -4.09
N GLU A 134 -10.17 -8.66 -3.80
CA GLU A 134 -11.16 -7.63 -4.13
C GLU A 134 -11.33 -7.45 -5.64
N GLN A 135 -10.24 -7.49 -6.43
CA GLN A 135 -10.33 -7.46 -7.89
C GLN A 135 -11.12 -8.64 -8.46
N LYS A 136 -10.94 -9.84 -7.91
CA LYS A 136 -11.71 -11.02 -8.32
C LYS A 136 -13.20 -10.87 -7.98
N ARG A 137 -13.53 -10.38 -6.79
CA ARG A 137 -14.92 -10.09 -6.40
C ARG A 137 -15.57 -9.04 -7.30
N ALA A 138 -14.86 -7.96 -7.59
CA ALA A 138 -15.32 -6.92 -8.50
C ALA A 138 -15.57 -7.46 -9.92
N GLN A 139 -14.68 -8.33 -10.42
CA GLN A 139 -14.87 -8.97 -11.72
C GLN A 139 -16.08 -9.90 -11.73
N GLN A 140 -16.29 -10.70 -10.67
CA GLN A 140 -17.48 -11.54 -10.54
C GLN A 140 -18.78 -10.74 -10.60
N PHE A 141 -18.86 -9.61 -9.88
CA PHE A 141 -20.04 -8.74 -9.94
C PHE A 141 -20.24 -8.11 -11.32
N LYS A 142 -19.16 -7.77 -12.01
CA LYS A 142 -19.24 -7.27 -13.39
C LYS A 142 -19.80 -8.34 -14.34
N ASP A 143 -19.33 -9.57 -14.22
CA ASP A 143 -19.79 -10.68 -15.05
C ASP A 143 -21.29 -10.97 -14.82
N GLN A 144 -21.74 -10.92 -13.57
CA GLN A 144 -23.16 -11.05 -13.21
C GLN A 144 -24.02 -9.93 -13.80
N LEU A 145 -23.54 -8.68 -13.78
CA LEU A 145 -24.26 -7.55 -14.38
C LEU A 145 -24.38 -7.69 -15.90
N ASP A 146 -23.31 -8.16 -16.55
CA ASP A 146 -23.31 -8.36 -18.00
C ASP A 146 -24.21 -9.52 -18.42
N GLU A 147 -24.31 -10.58 -17.60
CA GLU A 147 -25.29 -11.66 -17.77
C GLU A 147 -26.73 -11.15 -17.64
N LEU A 148 -27.04 -10.38 -16.60
CA LEU A 148 -28.37 -9.79 -16.41
C LEU A 148 -28.77 -8.90 -17.59
N ARG A 149 -27.84 -8.08 -18.10
CA ARG A 149 -28.06 -7.26 -19.31
C ARG A 149 -28.27 -8.10 -20.57
N ALA A 150 -27.61 -9.24 -20.69
CA ALA A 150 -27.83 -10.17 -21.79
C ALA A 150 -29.23 -10.78 -21.72
N ILE A 151 -29.68 -11.17 -20.53
CA ILE A 151 -31.04 -11.67 -20.30
C ILE A 151 -32.07 -10.60 -20.67
N GLU A 152 -31.91 -9.36 -20.19
CA GLU A 152 -32.81 -8.24 -20.50
C GLU A 152 -32.94 -8.01 -22.02
N ARG A 153 -31.81 -7.95 -22.74
CA ARG A 153 -31.81 -7.80 -24.21
C ARG A 153 -32.57 -8.94 -24.89
N SER A 154 -32.34 -10.18 -24.46
CA SER A 154 -33.04 -11.34 -25.04
C SER A 154 -34.56 -11.30 -24.79
N LEU A 155 -35.01 -10.74 -23.67
CA LEU A 155 -36.43 -10.58 -23.37
C LEU A 155 -37.07 -9.47 -24.22
N ILE A 156 -36.37 -8.35 -24.42
CA ILE A 156 -36.82 -7.27 -25.29
C ILE A 156 -36.96 -7.76 -26.73
N GLU A 157 -35.96 -8.50 -27.24
CA GLU A 157 -35.98 -9.07 -28.60
C GLU A 157 -37.14 -10.03 -28.81
N ARG A 158 -37.45 -10.88 -27.81
CA ARG A 158 -38.62 -11.78 -27.87
C ARG A 158 -39.95 -11.04 -27.78
N GLY A 159 -39.99 -9.88 -27.14
CA GLY A 159 -41.19 -9.06 -26.94
C GLY A 159 -41.56 -8.16 -28.14
N GLN A 160 -40.68 -8.01 -29.14
CA GLN A 160 -41.00 -7.22 -30.34
C GLN A 160 -41.80 -8.04 -31.37
N PRO A 161 -43.03 -7.66 -31.72
CA PRO A 161 -43.77 -8.32 -32.79
C PRO A 161 -43.10 -8.05 -34.14
N LYS A 162 -42.84 -9.10 -34.92
CA LYS A 162 -42.38 -8.99 -36.32
C LYS A 162 -43.44 -8.19 -37.11
N LYS A 163 -43.03 -7.07 -37.69
CA LYS A 163 -43.81 -6.35 -38.72
C LYS A 163 -43.73 -7.07 -40.05
#